data_AF-A0A969L7C0-F1
#
_entry.id   AF-A0A969L7C0-F1
#
_cell.length_a   1.000
_cell.length_b   1.000
_cell.length_c   1.000
_cell.angle_alpha   90.00
_cell.angle_beta   90.00
_cell.angle_gamma   90.00
#
_symmetry.space_group_name_H-M   'P 1'
#
loop_
_entity.id
_entity.type
_entity.pdbx_description
1 polymer ?
#
loop_
_entity_poly.entity_id
_entity_poly.type
_entity_poly.pdbx_seq_one_letter_code
_entity_poly.pdbx_strand_id
1 'polypeptide(L)'
;MINFLHSSWVCMLSLLLFSGYVLSYADGIPPEGIIKTPYSSTSFLPGDSLCPAGDVLLTTQAAVDSLASRYPQCQILDGSLRIFGADIQDLSPLSGLRHIGGSLVIEANPNLYHLNGLDSLRSVAGDLIIQGNAVLNDFWGLNQLETVGGNFTFLGNDGLSRLGEFDNLRSVGAQVDISYNAALRTIETFGNLQQVNSLSIQSNYALVNIGGIDGAFDKISSLVGSITLVNNPALMDIRMLAKLKSVGDDLVLFNLDRLIDLKNLSQLQTVGGDLYIGQMMS
;
A
#
# COMPACT_ATOMS: atom_id res chain seq x y z
N MET A 1 42.85 31.37 4.86
CA MET A 1 41.56 31.71 5.49
C MET A 1 40.47 31.23 4.54
N ILE A 2 39.88 30.10 4.92
CA ILE A 2 38.93 29.30 4.15
C ILE A 2 37.54 29.70 4.62
N ASN A 3 36.61 29.98 3.72
CA ASN A 3 35.17 30.02 4.03
C ASN A 3 34.44 29.13 3.03
N PHE A 4 34.14 27.90 3.46
CA PHE A 4 33.12 27.04 2.87
C PHE A 4 31.78 27.45 3.48
N LEU A 5 30.85 27.94 2.67
CA LEU A 5 29.43 27.99 3.02
C LEU A 5 28.82 26.66 2.57
N HIS A 6 28.59 25.77 3.54
CA HIS A 6 27.80 24.56 3.37
C HIS A 6 26.33 24.95 3.18
N SER A 7 25.78 24.63 2.01
CA SER A 7 24.33 24.61 1.78
C SER A 7 23.80 23.27 2.28
N SER A 8 23.41 23.23 3.55
CA SER A 8 22.79 22.07 4.20
C SER A 8 21.29 22.31 4.36
N TRP A 9 20.53 22.28 3.26
CA TRP A 9 19.06 22.34 3.28
C TRP A 9 18.45 21.58 2.09
N VAL A 10 18.76 20.29 1.95
CA VAL A 10 17.90 19.30 1.27
C VAL A 10 18.11 17.99 2.05
N CYS A 11 17.01 17.29 2.40
CA CYS A 11 16.95 16.10 3.27
C CYS A 11 17.01 16.32 4.80
N MET A 12 16.02 17.02 5.36
CA MET A 12 15.55 16.78 6.73
C MET A 12 14.02 16.93 6.77
N LEU A 13 13.30 15.94 6.23
CA LEU A 13 11.87 15.81 6.47
C LEU A 13 11.40 14.35 6.30
N SER A 14 11.82 13.46 7.21
CA SER A 14 11.10 12.21 7.53
C SER A 14 11.82 11.46 8.66
N LEU A 15 11.95 12.10 9.82
CA LEU A 15 12.41 11.41 11.02
C LEU A 15 11.92 12.10 12.29
N LEU A 16 10.60 12.20 12.44
CA LEU A 16 9.98 12.39 13.75
C LEU A 16 8.62 11.66 13.79
N LEU A 17 8.53 10.75 14.78
CA LEU A 17 7.35 10.16 15.39
C LEU A 17 6.61 9.08 14.59
N PHE A 18 6.97 7.82 14.82
CA PHE A 18 6.12 6.91 15.60
C PHE A 18 7.03 5.89 16.29
N SER A 19 7.48 6.25 17.50
CA SER A 19 7.65 5.23 18.53
C SER A 19 6.31 4.50 18.59
N GLY A 20 6.31 3.22 18.23
CA GLY A 20 5.15 2.35 18.30
C GLY A 20 4.66 2.25 19.74
N TYR A 21 3.88 3.23 20.17
CA TYR A 21 2.86 3.01 21.16
C TYR A 21 1.82 2.13 20.48
N VAL A 22 1.99 0.82 20.68
CA VAL A 22 0.87 -0.10 20.73
C VAL A 22 -0.05 0.46 21.81
N LEU A 23 -1.09 1.20 21.43
CA LEU A 23 -2.20 1.44 22.33
C LEU A 23 -2.84 0.06 22.55
N SER A 24 -2.42 -0.63 23.61
CA SER A 24 -3.15 -1.78 24.11
C SER A 24 -4.51 -1.28 24.58
N TYR A 25 -5.55 -1.44 23.76
CA TYR A 25 -6.92 -1.49 24.25
C TYR A 25 -7.13 -2.86 24.91
N ALA A 26 -6.37 -3.11 25.98
CA ALA A 26 -6.64 -4.19 26.91
C ALA A 26 -7.42 -3.57 28.05
N ASP A 27 -8.75 -3.51 27.87
CA ASP A 27 -9.74 -3.66 28.95
C ASP A 27 -11.15 -3.56 28.34
N GLY A 28 -11.84 -4.70 28.26
CA GLY A 28 -13.29 -4.76 28.04
C GLY A 28 -13.81 -5.25 26.68
N ILE A 29 -13.04 -6.02 25.91
CA ILE A 29 -13.50 -6.58 24.63
C ILE A 29 -14.41 -7.81 24.89
N PRO A 30 -15.70 -7.80 24.50
CA PRO A 30 -16.52 -9.01 24.52
C PRO A 30 -15.99 -9.99 23.46
N PRO A 31 -16.11 -11.32 23.68
CA PRO A 31 -15.48 -12.37 22.87
C PRO A 31 -15.91 -12.42 21.39
N GLU A 32 -16.83 -11.55 20.93
CA GLU A 32 -17.34 -11.51 19.55
C GLU A 32 -16.82 -10.35 18.68
N GLY A 33 -15.93 -9.49 19.17
CA GLY A 33 -14.92 -8.77 18.39
C GLY A 33 -15.31 -7.87 17.18
N ILE A 34 -16.59 -7.61 16.89
CA ILE A 34 -17.01 -6.59 15.91
C ILE A 34 -17.30 -5.29 16.67
N ILE A 35 -16.33 -4.38 16.72
CA ILE A 35 -16.54 -3.06 17.33
C ILE A 35 -17.17 -2.13 16.28
N LYS A 36 -18.46 -1.83 16.45
CA LYS A 36 -19.14 -0.76 15.71
C LYS A 36 -18.77 0.58 16.33
N THR A 37 -18.25 1.52 15.55
CA THR A 37 -18.12 2.91 16.03
C THR A 37 -19.50 3.56 16.09
N PRO A 38 -19.79 4.42 17.09
CA PRO A 38 -21.16 4.85 17.34
C PRO A 38 -21.57 6.00 16.41
N TYR A 39 -22.47 5.74 15.47
CA TYR A 39 -23.44 6.75 15.04
C TYR A 39 -24.85 6.17 14.94
N SER A 40 -25.75 6.81 15.69
CA SER A 40 -27.21 6.77 15.64
C SER A 40 -27.91 5.46 16.03
N SER A 41 -28.47 5.49 17.25
CA SER A 41 -29.49 4.59 17.76
C SER A 41 -30.73 4.56 16.86
N THR A 42 -30.86 3.49 16.06
CA THR A 42 -32.17 2.91 15.76
C THR A 42 -32.05 1.41 15.95
N SER A 43 -32.99 0.85 16.70
CA SER A 43 -33.14 -0.57 16.93
C SER A 43 -33.38 -1.28 15.60
N PHE A 44 -32.35 -1.90 15.03
CA PHE A 44 -32.51 -2.76 13.87
C PHE A 44 -32.91 -4.17 14.33
N LEU A 45 -34.06 -4.62 13.85
CA LEU A 45 -34.45 -6.03 13.86
C LEU A 45 -33.42 -6.84 13.04
N PRO A 46 -33.13 -8.10 13.39
CA PRO A 46 -32.29 -8.95 12.57
C PRO A 46 -33.09 -9.32 11.30
N GLY A 47 -32.72 -8.80 10.13
CA GLY A 47 -33.44 -9.15 8.89
C GLY A 47 -32.98 -8.54 7.56
N ASP A 48 -32.61 -7.26 7.48
CA ASP A 48 -32.62 -6.59 6.15
C ASP A 48 -31.28 -6.09 5.62
N SER A 49 -30.20 -6.12 6.42
CA SER A 49 -28.89 -5.62 5.98
C SER A 49 -28.00 -6.76 5.49
N LEU A 50 -27.63 -6.73 4.21
CA LEU A 50 -26.73 -7.72 3.59
C LEU A 50 -25.30 -7.63 4.14
N CYS A 51 -24.95 -6.51 4.78
CA CYS A 51 -23.65 -6.22 5.39
C CYS A 51 -23.82 -5.44 6.70
N PRO A 52 -22.81 -5.37 7.60
CA PRO A 52 -22.84 -4.44 8.73
C PRO A 52 -22.93 -2.98 8.25
N ALA A 53 -23.69 -2.16 8.98
CA ALA A 53 -23.68 -0.72 8.77
C ALA A 53 -22.44 -0.07 9.40
N GLY A 54 -21.87 0.93 8.70
CA GLY A 54 -20.72 1.70 9.16
C GLY A 54 -19.39 0.96 9.05
N ASP A 55 -18.38 1.47 9.75
CA ASP A 55 -17.05 0.88 9.75
C ASP A 55 -17.01 -0.45 10.51
N VAL A 56 -16.18 -1.37 10.03
CA VAL A 56 -15.97 -2.69 10.59
C VAL A 56 -14.54 -2.80 11.08
N LEU A 57 -14.37 -3.10 12.37
CA LEU A 57 -13.10 -3.42 12.98
C LEU A 57 -13.10 -4.90 13.39
N LEU A 58 -12.16 -5.67 12.85
CA LEU A 58 -11.94 -7.08 13.15
C LEU A 58 -10.63 -7.23 13.92
N THR A 59 -10.72 -7.64 15.20
CA THR A 59 -9.54 -7.74 16.07
C THR A 59 -9.12 -9.16 16.45
N THR A 60 -9.89 -10.16 16.03
CA THR A 60 -9.64 -11.58 16.30
C THR A 60 -10.05 -12.44 15.12
N GLN A 61 -9.53 -13.66 15.03
CA GLN A 61 -9.99 -14.61 14.00
C GLN A 61 -11.49 -14.90 14.16
N ALA A 62 -11.96 -15.05 15.40
CA ALA A 62 -13.39 -15.24 15.68
C ALA A 62 -14.27 -14.09 15.15
N ALA A 63 -13.77 -12.84 15.14
CA ALA A 63 -14.49 -11.72 14.56
C ALA A 63 -14.60 -11.82 13.03
N VAL A 64 -13.53 -12.27 12.37
CA VAL A 64 -13.51 -12.54 10.92
C VAL A 64 -14.54 -13.62 10.58
N ASP A 65 -14.55 -14.73 11.33
CA ASP A 65 -15.49 -15.84 11.14
C ASP A 65 -16.95 -15.42 11.42
N SER A 66 -17.14 -14.58 12.45
CA SER A 66 -18.45 -14.03 12.84
C SER A 66 -19.03 -13.12 11.77
N LEU A 67 -18.20 -12.31 11.10
CA LEU A 67 -18.68 -11.44 10.02
C LEU A 67 -19.32 -12.25 8.89
N ALA A 68 -18.66 -13.32 8.44
CA ALA A 68 -19.17 -14.18 7.37
C ALA A 68 -20.43 -14.96 7.78
N SER A 69 -20.46 -15.50 9.00
CA SER A 69 -21.63 -16.25 9.48
C SER A 69 -22.85 -15.36 9.72
N ARG A 70 -22.64 -14.11 10.15
CA ARG A 70 -23.72 -13.14 10.38
C ARG A 70 -24.21 -12.46 9.11
N TYR A 71 -23.33 -12.28 8.12
CA TYR A 71 -23.64 -11.59 6.86
C TYR A 71 -23.18 -12.44 5.65
N PRO A 72 -23.77 -13.63 5.43
CA PRO A 72 -23.31 -14.59 4.41
C PRO A 72 -23.48 -14.12 2.97
N GLN A 73 -24.26 -13.06 2.75
CA GLN A 73 -24.48 -12.44 1.45
C GLN A 73 -23.77 -11.08 1.32
N CYS A 74 -22.87 -10.74 2.24
CA CYS A 74 -22.17 -9.46 2.21
C CYS A 74 -21.18 -9.41 1.06
N GLN A 75 -21.44 -8.51 0.10
CA GLN A 75 -20.53 -8.23 -1.02
C GLN A 75 -20.05 -6.78 -1.03
N ILE A 76 -20.75 -5.87 -0.37
CA ILE A 76 -20.48 -4.43 -0.40
C ILE A 76 -20.50 -3.89 1.02
N LEU A 77 -19.33 -3.59 1.57
CA LEU A 77 -19.24 -2.85 2.83
C LEU A 77 -19.30 -1.37 2.51
N ASP A 78 -20.31 -0.65 3.02
CA ASP A 78 -20.42 0.80 2.79
C ASP A 78 -19.33 1.60 3.55
N GLY A 79 -18.93 1.10 4.73
CA GLY A 79 -17.89 1.72 5.56
C GLY A 79 -16.48 1.21 5.28
N SER A 80 -15.55 1.58 6.15
CA SER A 80 -14.17 1.10 6.15
C SER A 80 -14.05 -0.27 6.81
N LEU A 81 -13.06 -1.06 6.40
CA LEU A 81 -12.70 -2.33 7.02
C LEU A 81 -11.28 -2.25 7.57
N ARG A 82 -11.13 -2.46 8.88
CA ARG A 82 -9.83 -2.56 9.55
C ARG A 82 -9.65 -3.94 10.17
N ILE A 83 -8.52 -4.59 9.86
CA ILE A 83 -8.15 -5.94 10.30
C ILE A 83 -6.85 -5.84 11.07
N PHE A 84 -6.91 -6.08 12.38
CA PHE A 84 -5.79 -5.95 13.31
C PHE A 84 -5.93 -6.93 14.46
N GLY A 85 -5.22 -8.06 14.43
CA GLY A 85 -5.31 -9.07 15.46
C GLY A 85 -4.13 -10.03 15.46
N ALA A 86 -3.63 -10.34 16.66
CA ALA A 86 -2.48 -11.23 16.82
C ALA A 86 -2.78 -12.69 16.42
N ASP A 87 -4.04 -13.13 16.52
CA ASP A 87 -4.50 -14.48 16.23
C ASP A 87 -5.05 -14.65 14.81
N ILE A 88 -5.22 -13.56 14.04
CA ILE A 88 -5.76 -13.57 12.67
C ILE A 88 -4.75 -14.24 11.73
N GLN A 89 -5.23 -15.29 11.05
CA GLN A 89 -4.45 -16.13 10.13
C GLN A 89 -5.19 -16.40 8.83
N ASP A 90 -6.51 -16.35 8.84
CA ASP A 90 -7.35 -16.72 7.71
C ASP A 90 -8.37 -15.62 7.39
N LEU A 91 -8.33 -15.12 6.16
CA LEU A 91 -9.30 -14.17 5.64
C LEU A 91 -10.32 -14.83 4.69
N SER A 92 -10.27 -16.15 4.51
CA SER A 92 -11.23 -16.89 3.67
C SER A 92 -12.71 -16.62 3.98
N PRO A 93 -13.12 -16.32 5.24
CA PRO A 93 -14.50 -15.93 5.52
C PRO A 93 -14.93 -14.63 4.80
N LEU A 94 -13.98 -13.79 4.37
CA LEU A 94 -14.23 -12.53 3.66
C LEU A 94 -14.41 -12.70 2.15
N SER A 95 -14.36 -13.93 1.61
CA SER A 95 -14.36 -14.24 0.17
C SER A 95 -15.54 -13.72 -0.64
N GLY A 96 -16.63 -13.33 0.02
CA GLY A 96 -17.78 -12.68 -0.61
C GLY A 96 -17.59 -11.20 -0.92
N LEU A 97 -16.66 -10.51 -0.26
CA LEU A 97 -16.48 -9.06 -0.38
C LEU A 97 -15.94 -8.66 -1.76
N ARG A 98 -16.65 -7.75 -2.41
CA ARG A 98 -16.32 -7.21 -3.74
C ARG A 98 -15.98 -5.74 -3.69
N HIS A 99 -16.63 -4.98 -2.80
CA HIS A 99 -16.47 -3.54 -2.73
C HIS A 99 -16.40 -3.07 -1.28
N ILE A 100 -15.49 -2.13 -1.01
CA ILE A 100 -15.38 -1.41 0.26
C ILE A 100 -15.56 0.09 -0.05
N GLY A 101 -16.59 0.70 0.53
CA GLY A 101 -16.97 2.10 0.34
C GLY A 101 -16.11 3.08 1.15
N GLY A 102 -15.42 2.59 2.18
CA GLY A 102 -14.37 3.31 2.90
C GLY A 102 -12.96 2.82 2.55
N SER A 103 -12.07 2.89 3.54
CA SER A 103 -10.69 2.38 3.43
C SER A 103 -10.60 0.91 3.86
N LEU A 104 -9.63 0.18 3.30
CA LEU A 104 -9.22 -1.14 3.76
C LEU A 104 -7.86 -1.03 4.45
N VAL A 105 -7.79 -1.39 5.73
CA VAL A 105 -6.55 -1.39 6.51
C VAL A 105 -6.30 -2.80 7.06
N ILE A 106 -5.20 -3.43 6.66
CA ILE A 106 -4.76 -4.73 7.17
C ILE A 106 -3.41 -4.53 7.85
N GLU A 107 -3.39 -4.56 9.17
CA GLU A 107 -2.19 -4.18 9.90
C GLU A 107 -1.89 -5.05 11.11
N ALA A 108 -0.59 -5.22 11.38
CA ALA A 108 -0.07 -5.89 12.57
C ALA A 108 -0.77 -7.24 12.88
N ASN A 109 -0.93 -8.06 11.84
CA ASN A 109 -1.34 -9.46 11.93
C ASN A 109 -0.09 -10.35 11.76
N PRO A 110 0.65 -10.65 12.85
CA PRO A 110 1.97 -11.31 12.78
C PRO A 110 1.91 -12.76 12.29
N ASN A 111 0.72 -13.36 12.24
CA ASN A 111 0.51 -14.74 11.78
C ASN A 111 -0.22 -14.81 10.42
N LEU A 112 -0.55 -13.66 9.81
CA LEU A 112 -1.25 -13.62 8.52
C LEU A 112 -0.25 -13.81 7.38
N TYR A 113 -0.27 -15.00 6.77
CA TYR A 113 0.69 -15.38 5.73
C TYR A 113 0.26 -14.95 4.32
N HIS A 114 -1.04 -14.85 4.05
CA HIS A 114 -1.60 -14.52 2.73
C HIS A 114 -2.92 -13.74 2.87
N LEU A 115 -3.38 -13.11 1.80
CA LEU A 115 -4.65 -12.38 1.75
C LEU A 115 -5.78 -13.18 1.09
N ASN A 116 -5.59 -14.48 0.87
CA ASN A 116 -6.62 -15.38 0.34
C ASN A 116 -7.92 -15.20 1.12
N GLY A 117 -9.03 -15.08 0.38
CA GLY A 117 -10.31 -14.62 0.93
C GLY A 117 -10.63 -13.17 0.58
N LEU A 118 -9.73 -12.41 -0.01
CA LEU A 118 -10.06 -11.13 -0.64
C LEU A 118 -10.15 -11.21 -2.16
N ASP A 119 -10.10 -12.42 -2.75
CA ASP A 119 -9.97 -12.65 -4.21
C ASP A 119 -11.14 -12.08 -5.03
N SER A 120 -12.27 -11.81 -4.36
CA SER A 120 -13.45 -11.19 -4.96
C SER A 120 -13.38 -9.65 -4.96
N LEU A 121 -12.46 -9.04 -4.21
CA LEU A 121 -12.37 -7.60 -4.04
C LEU A 121 -11.97 -6.93 -5.35
N ARG A 122 -12.86 -6.04 -5.83
CA ARG A 122 -12.70 -5.26 -7.07
C ARG A 122 -12.35 -3.82 -6.80
N SER A 123 -12.88 -3.22 -5.73
CA SER A 123 -12.62 -1.81 -5.44
C SER A 123 -12.57 -1.47 -3.96
N VAL A 124 -11.69 -0.52 -3.62
CA VAL A 124 -11.68 0.21 -2.36
C VAL A 124 -11.84 1.69 -2.68
N ALA A 125 -12.88 2.34 -2.17
CA ALA A 125 -13.16 3.73 -2.49
C ALA A 125 -12.25 4.72 -1.73
N GLY A 126 -11.75 4.33 -0.56
CA GLY A 126 -10.75 5.05 0.20
C GLY A 126 -9.32 4.54 -0.02
N ASP A 127 -8.53 4.57 1.05
CA ASP A 127 -7.16 4.07 1.07
C ASP A 127 -7.13 2.54 1.18
N LEU A 128 -6.13 1.91 0.58
CA LEU A 128 -5.76 0.52 0.86
C LEU A 128 -4.38 0.52 1.52
N ILE A 129 -4.33 0.12 2.79
CA ILE A 129 -3.12 0.11 3.62
C ILE A 129 -2.85 -1.30 4.12
N ILE A 130 -1.69 -1.86 3.77
CA ILE A 130 -1.20 -3.13 4.30
C ILE A 130 0.13 -2.88 5.00
N GLN A 131 0.15 -3.01 6.33
CA GLN A 131 1.34 -2.65 7.09
C GLN A 131 1.67 -3.53 8.29
N GLY A 132 2.97 -3.77 8.52
CA GLY A 132 3.42 -4.48 9.71
C GLY A 132 2.95 -5.94 9.79
N ASN A 133 2.61 -6.58 8.67
CA ASN A 133 2.28 -8.00 8.63
C ASN A 133 3.56 -8.80 8.33
N ALA A 134 4.36 -9.04 9.36
CA ALA A 134 5.76 -9.46 9.22
C ALA A 134 5.98 -10.77 8.44
N VAL A 135 5.02 -11.70 8.45
CA VAL A 135 5.11 -13.00 7.76
C VAL A 135 4.39 -13.04 6.42
N LEU A 136 3.70 -11.96 6.03
CA LEU A 136 2.97 -11.85 4.78
C LEU A 136 3.96 -11.80 3.62
N ASN A 137 4.00 -12.83 2.79
CA ASN A 137 5.06 -13.03 1.79
C ASN A 137 4.66 -12.59 0.37
N ASP A 138 3.36 -12.45 0.13
CA ASP A 138 2.74 -12.01 -1.12
C ASP A 138 1.38 -11.35 -0.83
N PHE A 139 0.77 -10.76 -1.86
CA PHE A 139 -0.59 -10.20 -1.78
C PHE A 139 -1.58 -11.00 -2.63
N TRP A 140 -1.37 -12.31 -2.79
CA TRP A 140 -2.39 -13.16 -3.39
C TRP A 140 -3.64 -13.11 -2.52
N GLY A 141 -4.79 -12.97 -3.18
CA GLY A 141 -6.01 -12.46 -2.59
C GLY A 141 -6.43 -11.11 -3.14
N LEU A 142 -5.54 -10.27 -3.68
CA LEU A 142 -5.93 -8.96 -4.25
C LEU A 142 -5.78 -8.87 -5.76
N ASN A 143 -5.64 -10.01 -6.44
CA ASN A 143 -5.36 -10.08 -7.87
C ASN A 143 -6.50 -9.61 -8.76
N GLN A 144 -7.70 -9.43 -8.22
CA GLN A 144 -8.86 -8.89 -8.94
C GLN A 144 -9.12 -7.40 -8.63
N LEU A 145 -8.28 -6.76 -7.82
CA LEU A 145 -8.46 -5.35 -7.48
C LEU A 145 -8.25 -4.47 -8.72
N GLU A 146 -9.26 -3.66 -9.04
CA GLU A 146 -9.29 -2.79 -10.21
C GLU A 146 -9.07 -1.32 -9.85
N THR A 147 -9.56 -0.87 -8.69
CA THR A 147 -9.45 0.55 -8.29
C THR A 147 -9.23 0.74 -6.79
N VAL A 148 -8.35 1.68 -6.45
CA VAL A 148 -8.19 2.26 -5.11
C VAL A 148 -8.43 3.77 -5.22
N GLY A 149 -9.41 4.31 -4.51
CA GLY A 149 -9.77 5.73 -4.63
C GLY A 149 -8.80 6.69 -3.93
N GLY A 150 -8.08 6.21 -2.92
CA GLY A 150 -7.09 6.97 -2.16
C GLY A 150 -5.66 6.50 -2.40
N ASN A 151 -4.90 6.40 -1.32
CA ASN A 151 -3.53 5.90 -1.27
C ASN A 151 -3.51 4.38 -1.33
N PHE A 152 -2.48 3.83 -1.97
CA PHE A 152 -2.19 2.42 -2.00
C PHE A 152 -0.83 2.14 -1.35
N THR A 153 -0.85 1.72 -0.09
CA THR A 153 0.31 1.76 0.80
C THR A 153 0.69 0.36 1.29
N PHE A 154 1.96 0.00 1.08
CA PHE A 154 2.59 -1.21 1.59
C PHE A 154 3.79 -0.85 2.44
N LEU A 155 3.65 -0.98 3.77
CA LEU A 155 4.62 -0.47 4.73
C LEU A 155 5.08 -1.56 5.72
N GLY A 156 6.36 -1.88 5.76
CA GLY A 156 6.89 -2.74 6.82
C GLY A 156 6.36 -4.18 6.80
N ASN A 157 6.12 -4.75 5.61
CA ASN A 157 5.77 -6.17 5.46
C ASN A 157 7.05 -6.96 5.17
N ASP A 158 7.80 -7.29 6.23
CA ASP A 158 9.17 -7.81 6.11
C ASP A 158 9.28 -9.17 5.40
N GLY A 159 8.19 -9.95 5.34
CA GLY A 159 8.12 -11.21 4.60
C GLY A 159 7.93 -11.03 3.09
N LEU A 160 7.47 -9.87 2.64
CA LEU A 160 7.11 -9.61 1.24
C LEU A 160 8.37 -9.64 0.38
N SER A 161 8.49 -10.66 -0.46
CA SER A 161 9.71 -10.86 -1.28
C SER A 161 9.56 -10.39 -2.72
N ARG A 162 8.32 -10.33 -3.21
CA ARG A 162 7.95 -9.97 -4.57
C ARG A 162 6.59 -9.28 -4.53
N LEU A 163 6.40 -8.28 -5.40
CA LEU A 163 5.11 -7.66 -5.66
C LEU A 163 4.70 -7.91 -7.12
N GLY A 164 3.65 -8.70 -7.34
CA GLY A 164 3.29 -9.18 -8.69
C GLY A 164 1.79 -9.33 -8.95
N GLU A 165 0.92 -8.96 -8.01
CA GLU A 165 -0.47 -9.43 -8.00
C GLU A 165 -1.48 -8.45 -8.63
N PHE A 166 -1.12 -7.17 -8.80
CA PHE A 166 -2.05 -6.09 -9.20
C PHE A 166 -2.18 -5.86 -10.71
N ASP A 167 -2.20 -6.93 -11.50
CA ASP A 167 -2.31 -6.83 -12.96
C ASP A 167 -3.69 -6.36 -13.44
N ASN A 168 -4.72 -6.40 -12.58
CA ASN A 168 -6.04 -5.84 -12.92
C ASN A 168 -6.21 -4.39 -12.49
N LEU A 169 -5.27 -3.84 -11.72
CA LEU A 169 -5.39 -2.49 -11.18
C LEU A 169 -5.28 -1.45 -12.30
N ARG A 170 -6.28 -0.57 -12.37
CA ARG A 170 -6.43 0.48 -13.40
C ARG A 170 -6.21 1.87 -12.85
N SER A 171 -6.63 2.14 -11.62
CA SER A 171 -6.53 3.48 -11.03
C SER A 171 -6.21 3.44 -9.54
N VAL A 172 -5.29 4.31 -9.15
CA VAL A 172 -5.04 4.72 -7.76
C VAL A 172 -5.26 6.22 -7.71
N GLY A 173 -6.21 6.69 -6.90
CA GLY A 173 -6.62 8.09 -6.93
C GLY A 173 -5.60 9.07 -6.36
N ALA A 174 -4.69 8.61 -5.50
CA ALA A 174 -3.62 9.41 -4.92
C ALA A 174 -2.22 8.81 -5.19
N GLN A 175 -1.58 8.23 -4.18
CA GLN A 175 -0.20 7.77 -4.24
C GLN A 175 -0.10 6.24 -4.13
N VAL A 176 0.82 5.64 -4.88
CA VAL A 176 1.36 4.31 -4.57
C VAL A 176 2.59 4.48 -3.69
N ASP A 177 2.57 3.92 -2.47
CA ASP A 177 3.67 3.97 -1.52
C ASP A 177 4.13 2.56 -1.13
N ILE A 178 5.39 2.23 -1.41
CA ILE A 178 5.99 0.94 -1.14
C ILE A 178 7.25 1.19 -0.34
N SER A 179 7.14 1.04 0.98
CA SER A 179 8.20 1.50 1.87
C SER A 179 8.54 0.48 2.97
N TYR A 180 9.82 0.41 3.32
CA TYR A 180 10.31 -0.42 4.44
C TYR A 180 9.97 -1.92 4.34
N ASN A 181 9.88 -2.51 3.14
CA ASN A 181 9.67 -3.95 2.98
C ASN A 181 11.04 -4.63 2.80
N ALA A 182 11.63 -5.09 3.92
CA ALA A 182 13.05 -5.46 3.97
C ALA A 182 13.44 -6.62 3.02
N ALA A 183 12.55 -7.59 2.80
CA ALA A 183 12.79 -8.72 1.91
C ALA A 183 12.38 -8.46 0.45
N LEU A 184 11.78 -7.31 0.12
CA LEU A 184 11.22 -7.06 -1.21
C LEU A 184 12.36 -6.95 -2.23
N ARG A 185 12.40 -7.88 -3.19
CA ARG A 185 13.45 -7.94 -4.22
C ARG A 185 12.98 -7.46 -5.58
N THR A 186 11.72 -7.68 -5.92
CA THR A 186 11.19 -7.34 -7.25
C THR A 186 9.77 -6.78 -7.19
N ILE A 187 9.53 -5.75 -8.01
CA ILE A 187 8.19 -5.22 -8.31
C ILE A 187 7.91 -5.47 -9.80
N GLU A 188 6.94 -6.32 -10.08
CA GLU A 188 6.59 -6.82 -11.42
C GLU A 188 5.08 -6.77 -11.66
N THR A 189 4.44 -5.69 -11.23
CA THR A 189 3.00 -5.47 -11.34
C THR A 189 2.70 -4.10 -11.95
N PHE A 190 1.46 -3.62 -11.90
CA PHE A 190 0.98 -2.32 -12.40
C PHE A 190 1.01 -2.11 -13.91
N GLY A 191 1.33 -3.12 -14.73
CA GLY A 191 1.40 -2.96 -16.20
C GLY A 191 0.09 -2.51 -16.88
N ASN A 192 -1.01 -2.53 -16.13
CA ASN A 192 -2.34 -2.12 -16.53
C ASN A 192 -2.85 -0.83 -15.84
N LEU A 193 -2.06 -0.26 -14.92
CA LEU A 193 -2.35 0.97 -14.20
C LEU A 193 -2.32 2.15 -15.17
N GLN A 194 -3.42 2.87 -15.26
CA GLN A 194 -3.61 3.99 -16.19
C GLN A 194 -3.53 5.34 -15.48
N GLN A 195 -3.81 5.35 -14.18
CA GLN A 195 -3.89 6.58 -13.38
C GLN A 195 -3.29 6.37 -12.00
N VAL A 196 -2.39 7.28 -11.64
CA VAL A 196 -1.87 7.52 -10.29
C VAL A 196 -1.31 8.94 -10.24
N ASN A 197 -1.41 9.63 -9.10
CA ASN A 197 -0.85 10.97 -8.98
C ASN A 197 0.64 10.91 -8.63
N SER A 198 1.03 10.07 -7.67
CA SER A 198 2.40 10.00 -7.16
C SER A 198 2.88 8.57 -6.97
N LEU A 199 4.20 8.37 -7.06
CA LEU A 199 4.86 7.10 -6.77
C LEU A 199 5.97 7.31 -5.73
N SER A 200 5.90 6.58 -4.63
CA SER A 200 6.91 6.53 -3.57
C SER A 200 7.39 5.09 -3.40
N ILE A 201 8.70 4.87 -3.58
CA ILE A 201 9.34 3.59 -3.26
C ILE A 201 10.55 3.90 -2.39
N GLN A 202 10.48 3.56 -1.10
CA GLN A 202 11.49 4.01 -0.14
C GLN A 202 12.00 2.91 0.79
N SER A 203 13.30 2.92 1.07
CA SER A 203 13.88 2.08 2.12
C SER A 203 13.62 0.58 1.92
N ASN A 204 13.53 0.09 0.68
CA ASN A 204 13.45 -1.34 0.36
C ASN A 204 14.85 -1.84 -0.01
N TYR A 205 15.66 -2.13 1.00
CA TYR A 205 17.11 -2.35 0.84
C TYR A 205 17.47 -3.56 -0.06
N ALA A 206 16.60 -4.56 -0.14
CA ALA A 206 16.79 -5.73 -1.00
C ALA A 206 16.25 -5.56 -2.42
N LEU A 207 15.61 -4.43 -2.74
CA LEU A 207 14.92 -4.21 -4.01
C LEU A 207 15.92 -4.06 -5.14
N VAL A 208 15.92 -5.02 -6.06
CA VAL A 208 16.86 -5.08 -7.18
C VAL A 208 16.23 -4.54 -8.46
N ASN A 209 14.96 -4.88 -8.72
CA ASN A 209 14.31 -4.60 -10.00
C ASN A 209 12.90 -4.04 -9.80
N ILE A 210 12.55 -3.04 -10.60
CA ILE A 210 11.20 -2.49 -10.73
C ILE A 210 10.82 -2.46 -12.22
N GLY A 211 9.65 -2.98 -12.59
CA GLY A 211 9.17 -2.94 -13.96
C GLY A 211 8.77 -4.29 -14.57
N GLY A 212 9.16 -5.42 -13.98
CA GLY A 212 8.95 -6.75 -14.56
C GLY A 212 9.47 -6.89 -15.99
N ILE A 213 8.98 -7.91 -16.70
CA ILE A 213 9.27 -8.14 -18.12
C ILE A 213 8.35 -7.34 -19.06
N ASP A 214 7.14 -7.03 -18.61
CA ASP A 214 6.08 -6.41 -19.44
C ASP A 214 5.87 -4.91 -19.18
N GLY A 215 6.70 -4.29 -18.33
CA GLY A 215 6.67 -2.86 -18.05
C GLY A 215 5.58 -2.47 -17.05
N ALA A 216 5.99 -2.21 -15.79
CA ALA A 216 5.07 -1.89 -14.70
C ALA A 216 4.29 -0.57 -14.87
N PHE A 217 4.77 0.37 -15.68
CA PHE A 217 4.19 1.72 -15.78
C PHE A 217 3.99 2.14 -17.26
N ASP A 218 3.83 1.15 -18.14
CA ASP A 218 3.83 1.35 -19.59
C ASP A 218 2.61 2.12 -20.12
N LYS A 219 1.53 2.22 -19.32
CA LYS A 219 0.30 2.97 -19.67
C LYS A 219 0.29 4.39 -19.10
N ILE A 220 1.26 4.74 -18.25
CA ILE A 220 1.34 6.07 -17.63
C ILE A 220 2.40 6.88 -18.35
N SER A 221 1.96 7.92 -19.06
CA SER A 221 2.87 8.85 -19.75
C SER A 221 3.17 10.12 -18.96
N SER A 222 2.36 10.43 -17.94
CA SER A 222 2.47 11.63 -17.14
C SER A 222 1.92 11.37 -15.74
N LEU A 223 2.62 11.85 -14.71
CA LEU A 223 2.10 11.96 -13.34
C LEU A 223 1.83 13.42 -13.02
N VAL A 224 0.76 13.68 -12.26
CA VAL A 224 0.46 15.04 -11.76
C VAL A 224 1.30 15.37 -10.52
N GLY A 225 1.60 14.38 -9.68
CA GLY A 225 2.42 14.53 -8.49
C GLY A 225 3.88 14.12 -8.69
N SER A 226 4.49 13.61 -7.63
CA SER A 226 5.93 13.32 -7.54
C SER A 226 6.29 11.86 -7.81
N ILE A 227 7.55 11.64 -8.17
CA ILE A 227 8.20 10.33 -8.12
C ILE A 227 9.35 10.39 -7.13
N THR A 228 9.31 9.53 -6.11
CA THR A 228 10.31 9.45 -5.05
C THR A 228 10.87 8.04 -4.96
N LEU A 229 12.11 7.84 -5.42
CA LEU A 229 12.89 6.62 -5.26
C LEU A 229 14.06 6.91 -4.32
N VAL A 230 13.92 6.53 -3.06
CA VAL A 230 14.86 6.90 -1.99
C VAL A 230 15.31 5.69 -1.18
N ASN A 231 16.60 5.55 -0.90
CA ASN A 231 17.12 4.48 -0.05
C ASN A 231 16.78 3.07 -0.57
N ASN A 232 16.97 2.84 -1.87
CA ASN A 232 16.88 1.50 -2.46
C ASN A 232 18.25 1.14 -3.05
N PRO A 233 19.29 0.94 -2.21
CA PRO A 233 20.67 0.84 -2.67
C PRO A 233 20.94 -0.34 -3.61
N ALA A 234 20.15 -1.42 -3.53
CA ALA A 234 20.27 -2.57 -4.41
C ALA A 234 19.65 -2.38 -5.80
N LEU A 235 18.89 -1.31 -6.03
CA LEU A 235 18.11 -1.10 -7.24
C LEU A 235 19.02 -0.86 -8.45
N MET A 236 18.91 -1.71 -9.46
CA MET A 236 19.82 -1.71 -10.62
C MET A 236 19.30 -0.89 -11.81
N ASP A 237 17.98 -0.77 -11.93
CA ASP A 237 17.33 -0.05 -13.02
C ASP A 237 16.02 0.59 -12.58
N ILE A 238 15.56 1.56 -13.37
CA ILE A 238 14.27 2.24 -13.20
C ILE A 238 13.40 2.05 -14.44
N ARG A 239 13.40 0.84 -15.03
CA ARG A 239 12.70 0.55 -16.29
C ARG A 239 11.21 0.84 -16.24
N MET A 240 10.58 0.76 -15.07
CA MET A 240 9.19 1.19 -14.91
C MET A 240 8.96 2.63 -15.41
N LEU A 241 9.96 3.52 -15.33
CA LEU A 241 9.83 4.92 -15.75
C LEU A 241 10.08 5.15 -17.25
N ALA A 242 10.34 4.09 -18.04
CA ALA A 242 10.78 4.18 -19.43
C ALA A 242 9.81 4.88 -20.40
N LYS A 243 8.50 4.90 -20.08
CA LYS A 243 7.46 5.55 -20.89
C LYS A 243 7.07 6.94 -20.42
N LEU A 244 7.63 7.38 -19.29
CA LEU A 244 7.22 8.61 -18.65
C LEU A 244 7.77 9.83 -19.40
N LYS A 245 6.89 10.79 -19.67
CA LYS A 245 7.19 12.05 -20.37
C LYS A 245 7.17 13.25 -19.45
N SER A 246 6.37 13.23 -18.38
CA SER A 246 6.30 14.34 -17.44
C SER A 246 6.04 13.89 -16.00
N VAL A 247 6.64 14.61 -15.07
CA VAL A 247 6.33 14.60 -13.63
C VAL A 247 5.85 16.00 -13.27
N GLY A 248 4.67 16.12 -12.65
CA GLY A 248 4.08 17.42 -12.35
C GLY A 248 4.75 18.14 -11.19
N ASP A 249 5.15 17.40 -10.16
CA ASP A 249 5.90 17.92 -9.01
C ASP A 249 7.37 17.46 -9.09
N ASP A 250 7.91 16.86 -8.03
CA ASP A 250 9.33 16.52 -7.90
C ASP A 250 9.68 15.14 -8.47
N LEU A 251 10.88 15.01 -9.04
CA LEU A 251 11.52 13.73 -9.33
C LEU A 251 12.76 13.58 -8.44
N VAL A 252 12.67 12.67 -7.47
CA VAL A 252 13.69 12.44 -6.45
C VAL A 252 14.28 11.03 -6.62
N LEU A 253 15.54 10.95 -7.02
CA LEU A 253 16.33 9.72 -7.12
C LEU A 253 17.52 9.82 -6.15
N PHE A 254 17.39 9.23 -4.96
CA PHE A 254 18.41 9.37 -3.93
C PHE A 254 18.81 8.03 -3.32
N ASN A 255 20.12 7.84 -3.14
CA ASN A 255 20.67 6.64 -2.48
C ASN A 255 20.25 5.34 -3.20
N LEU A 256 20.53 5.30 -4.51
CA LEU A 256 20.29 4.20 -5.44
C LEU A 256 21.63 3.62 -5.93
N ASP A 257 22.46 3.12 -5.01
CA ASP A 257 23.89 2.85 -5.22
C ASP A 257 24.23 1.93 -6.40
N ARG A 258 23.31 1.04 -6.79
CA ARG A 258 23.47 0.12 -7.93
C ARG A 258 22.93 0.66 -9.25
N LEU A 259 22.27 1.81 -9.27
CA LEU A 259 21.75 2.44 -10.48
C LEU A 259 22.90 3.15 -11.21
N ILE A 260 23.35 2.57 -12.32
CA ILE A 260 24.55 3.03 -13.03
C ILE A 260 24.28 4.05 -14.15
N ASP A 261 23.04 4.13 -14.63
CA ASP A 261 22.65 5.05 -15.71
C ASP A 261 21.18 5.45 -15.60
N LEU A 262 20.81 6.51 -16.30
CA LEU A 262 19.45 7.07 -16.34
C LEU A 262 18.80 6.93 -17.72
N LYS A 263 19.22 5.96 -18.54
CA LYS A 263 18.67 5.79 -19.90
C LYS A 263 17.17 5.53 -19.91
N ASN A 264 16.64 4.98 -18.81
CA ASN A 264 15.23 4.77 -18.59
C ASN A 264 14.44 6.07 -18.41
N LEU A 265 15.09 7.24 -18.29
CA LEU A 265 14.42 8.54 -18.32
C LEU A 265 14.52 9.24 -19.68
N SER A 266 14.94 8.53 -20.74
CA SER A 266 15.14 9.12 -22.07
C SER A 266 13.88 9.73 -22.71
N GLN A 267 12.68 9.35 -22.25
CA GLN A 267 11.41 9.94 -22.71
C GLN A 267 10.96 11.13 -21.85
N LEU A 268 11.57 11.37 -20.70
CA LEU A 268 11.19 12.42 -19.77
C LEU A 268 11.53 13.79 -20.36
N GLN A 269 10.53 14.65 -20.46
CA GLN A 269 10.62 15.99 -21.06
C GLN A 269 10.52 17.09 -20.02
N THR A 270 9.71 16.88 -18.97
CA THR A 270 9.41 17.90 -17.96
C THR A 270 9.35 17.32 -16.57
N VAL A 271 9.87 18.08 -15.61
CA VAL A 271 9.65 17.95 -14.17
C VAL A 271 9.16 19.33 -13.74
N GLY A 272 7.95 19.43 -13.20
CA GLY A 272 7.37 20.72 -12.84
C GLY A 272 7.92 21.31 -11.55
N GLY A 273 8.36 20.45 -10.63
CA GLY A 273 9.11 20.79 -9.42
C GLY A 273 10.62 20.56 -9.58
N ASP A 274 11.23 20.04 -8.51
CA ASP A 274 12.68 19.82 -8.44
C ASP A 274 13.08 18.45 -9.04
N LEU A 275 14.19 18.44 -9.78
CA LEU A 275 14.89 17.22 -10.17
C LEU A 275 16.08 16.99 -9.23
N TYR A 276 15.94 16.05 -8.31
CA TYR A 276 16.98 15.71 -7.34
C TYR A 276 17.58 14.33 -7.64
N ILE A 277 18.89 14.29 -7.88
CA ILE A 277 19.64 13.06 -8.08
C ILE A 277 20.87 13.07 -7.16
N GLY A 278 21.01 12.08 -6.30
CA GLY A 278 22.12 12.03 -5.34
C GLY A 278 22.35 10.68 -4.67
N GLN A 279 23.38 10.63 -3.84
CA GLN A 279 23.77 9.47 -3.03
C GLN A 279 24.08 9.91 -1.60
N MET A 280 24.03 8.99 -0.63
CA MET A 280 24.52 9.27 0.73
C MET A 280 26.04 9.42 0.72
N MET A 281 26.56 10.43 1.42
CA MET A 281 28.00 10.55 1.65
C MET A 281 28.43 9.43 2.62
N SER A 282 29.39 8.62 2.20
CA SER A 282 30.01 7.54 2.98
C SER A 282 30.84 8.05 4.16
#